data_AF-A0A840V6K2-F1
#
_entry.id   AF-A0A840V6K2-F1
#
_cell.length_a   1.000
_cell.length_b   1.000
_cell.length_c   1.000
_cell.angle_alpha   90.00
_cell.angle_beta   90.00
_cell.angle_gamma   90.00
#
_symmetry.space_group_name_H-M   'P 1'
#
loop_
_entity.id
_entity.type
_entity.pdbx_description
1 polymer ?
#
loop_
_entity_poly.entity_id
_entity_poly.type
_entity_poly.pdbx_seq_one_letter_code
_entity_poly.pdbx_strand_id
1 'polypeptide(L)'
;MPASRPPRPFFATWLRRTRKQLAPSGRLSELALILSQREGDTPTHWSQWLRQVLDEEITPSLDELTTLDLLLARPKHVAIPTSPSYPQACLF
;
A
#
# COMPACT_ATOMS: atom_id res chain seq x y z
N MET A 1 -8.30 3.26 -23.11
CA MET A 1 -7.28 4.28 -22.76
C MET A 1 -5.92 3.63 -22.90
N PRO A 2 -4.96 4.20 -23.63
CA PRO A 2 -3.64 3.58 -23.74
C PRO A 2 -2.99 3.60 -22.35
N ALA A 3 -2.74 2.41 -21.80
CA ALA A 3 -2.02 2.23 -20.56
C ALA A 3 -0.60 2.80 -20.72
N SER A 4 -0.39 4.01 -20.21
CA SER A 4 0.92 4.65 -20.16
C SER A 4 1.82 3.81 -19.27
N ARG A 5 2.61 2.90 -19.89
CA ARG A 5 3.61 2.13 -19.16
C ARG A 5 4.61 3.11 -18.55
N PRO A 6 4.97 2.96 -17.27
CA PRO A 6 5.96 3.82 -16.66
C PRO A 6 7.31 3.68 -17.41
N PRO A 7 8.09 4.76 -17.52
CA PRO A 7 9.42 4.67 -18.10
C PRO A 7 10.26 3.65 -17.31
N ARG A 8 10.87 2.69 -18.01
CA ARG A 8 11.67 1.60 -17.44
C ARG A 8 12.64 2.01 -16.30
N PRO A 9 13.42 3.11 -16.39
CA PRO A 9 14.33 3.47 -15.31
C PRO A 9 13.61 3.91 -14.03
N PHE A 10 12.43 4.51 -14.16
CA PHE A 10 11.60 4.90 -13.01
C PHE A 10 11.04 3.65 -12.32
N PHE A 11 10.49 2.72 -13.11
CA PHE A 11 9.96 1.46 -12.59
C PHE A 11 11.02 0.64 -11.83
N ALA A 12 12.21 0.47 -12.40
CA ALA A 12 13.30 -0.27 -11.74
C ALA A 12 13.74 0.38 -10.42
N THR A 13 13.79 1.71 -10.37
CA THR A 13 14.15 2.45 -9.15
C THR A 13 13.08 2.31 -8.07
N TRP A 14 11.81 2.44 -8.46
CA TRP A 14 10.67 2.23 -7.58
C TRP A 14 10.66 0.81 -7.03
N LEU A 15 10.80 -0.20 -7.91
CA LEU A 15 10.83 -1.62 -7.55
C LEU A 15 11.89 -1.93 -6.50
N ARG A 16 13.10 -1.40 -6.68
CA ARG A 16 14.21 -1.59 -5.72
C ARG A 16 13.89 -1.00 -4.34
N ARG A 17 13.20 0.14 -4.29
CA ARG A 17 12.75 0.75 -3.01
C ARG A 17 11.62 -0.06 -2.40
N THR A 18 10.63 -0.44 -3.20
CA THR A 18 9.45 -1.19 -2.77
C THR A 18 9.82 -2.57 -2.23
N ARG A 19 10.71 -3.32 -2.92
CA ARG A 19 11.26 -4.59 -2.42
C ARG A 19 11.91 -4.43 -1.04
N LYS A 20 12.66 -3.34 -0.79
CA LYS A 20 13.25 -3.05 0.53
C LYS A 20 12.21 -2.71 1.59
N GLN A 21 11.17 -1.97 1.23
CA GLN A 21 10.09 -1.59 2.15
C GLN A 21 9.15 -2.75 2.47
N LEU A 22 9.02 -3.73 1.57
CA LEU A 22 8.22 -4.93 1.73
C LEU A 22 9.00 -6.15 2.25
N ALA A 23 10.33 -6.04 2.36
CA ALA A 23 11.17 -7.04 3.00
C ALA A 23 10.75 -7.42 4.45
N PRO A 24 10.20 -6.49 5.28
CA PRO A 24 9.60 -6.87 6.56
C PRO A 24 8.34 -7.72 6.32
N SER A 25 8.33 -8.93 6.86
CA SER A 25 7.42 -10.06 6.55
C SER A 25 5.93 -9.89 6.88
N GLY A 26 5.38 -8.67 6.87
CA GLY A 26 3.95 -8.40 7.03
C GLY A 26 3.43 -7.22 6.22
N ARG A 27 4.32 -6.43 5.61
CA ARG A 27 3.92 -5.18 4.93
C ARG A 27 3.26 -5.42 3.58
N LEU A 28 3.58 -6.53 2.91
CA LEU A 28 2.91 -6.97 1.68
C LEU A 28 1.45 -7.34 1.96
N SER A 29 1.19 -8.13 3.01
CA SER A 29 -0.18 -8.49 3.41
C SER A 29 -0.99 -7.27 3.88
N GLU A 30 -0.36 -6.34 4.60
CA GLU A 30 -0.98 -5.07 5.01
C GLU A 30 -1.38 -4.22 3.79
N LEU A 31 -0.51 -4.07 2.79
CA LEU A 31 -0.84 -3.36 1.56
C LEU A 31 -1.93 -4.06 0.76
N ALA A 32 -1.86 -5.38 0.63
CA ALA A 32 -2.86 -6.15 -0.10
C ALA A 32 -4.25 -6.00 0.53
N LEU A 33 -4.32 -5.93 1.87
CA LEU A 33 -5.56 -5.63 2.59
C LEU A 33 -6.05 -4.20 2.31
N ILE A 34 -5.17 -3.20 2.31
CA ILE A 34 -5.55 -1.80 2.03
C ILE A 34 -6.05 -1.65 0.58
N LEU A 35 -5.38 -2.30 -0.37
CA LEU A 35 -5.81 -2.31 -1.78
C LEU A 35 -7.17 -2.97 -1.95
N SER A 36 -7.40 -4.10 -1.28
CA SER A 36 -8.71 -4.78 -1.32
C SER A 36 -9.87 -3.90 -0.86
N GLN A 37 -9.62 -3.03 0.12
CA GLN A 37 -10.63 -2.10 0.63
C GLN A 37 -10.85 -0.89 -0.29
N ARG A 38 -9.86 -0.52 -1.11
CA ARG A 38 -9.93 0.68 -1.98
C ARG A 38 -10.42 0.37 -3.38
N GLU A 39 -9.86 -0.64 -4.03
CA GLU A 39 -10.17 -0.99 -5.42
C GLU A 39 -11.17 -2.16 -5.53
N GLY A 40 -11.44 -2.86 -4.43
CA GLY A 40 -12.18 -4.12 -4.45
C GLY A 40 -11.23 -5.32 -4.57
N ASP A 41 -11.77 -6.49 -4.88
CA ASP A 41 -11.05 -7.78 -4.87
C ASP A 41 -10.59 -8.27 -3.48
N THR A 42 -10.01 -9.47 -3.45
CA THR A 42 -9.56 -10.09 -2.21
C THR A 42 -8.12 -9.69 -1.85
N PRO A 43 -7.77 -9.64 -0.56
CA PRO A 43 -6.37 -9.43 -0.14
C PRO A 43 -5.42 -10.47 -0.76
N THR A 44 -5.89 -11.70 -0.97
CA THR A 44 -5.10 -12.76 -1.61
C THR A 44 -4.76 -12.40 -3.06
N HIS A 45 -5.75 -11.91 -3.83
CA HIS A 45 -5.54 -11.45 -5.20
C HIS A 45 -4.45 -10.37 -5.25
N TRP A 46 -4.60 -9.31 -4.44
CA TRP A 46 -3.62 -8.22 -4.39
C TRP A 46 -2.23 -8.66 -3.94
N SER A 47 -2.13 -9.64 -3.04
CA SER A 47 -0.84 -10.18 -2.61
C SER A 47 -0.11 -10.93 -3.73
N GLN A 48 -0.86 -11.67 -4.56
CA GLN A 48 -0.31 -12.37 -5.72
C GLN A 48 0.07 -11.38 -6.80
N TRP A 49 -0.79 -10.41 -7.09
CA TRP A 49 -0.53 -9.35 -8.06
C TRP A 49 0.72 -8.55 -7.68
N LEU A 50 0.86 -8.14 -6.40
CA LEU A 50 2.06 -7.48 -5.90
C LEU A 50 3.31 -8.33 -6.07
N ARG A 51 3.24 -9.65 -5.84
CA ARG A 51 4.38 -10.55 -6.12
C ARG A 51 4.75 -10.55 -7.60
N GLN A 52 3.77 -10.65 -8.49
CA GLN A 52 4.02 -10.60 -9.93
C GLN A 52 4.64 -9.26 -10.37
N VAL A 53 4.21 -8.14 -9.79
CA VAL A 53 4.85 -6.83 -10.02
C VAL A 53 6.28 -6.84 -9.49
N LEU A 54 6.48 -7.37 -8.29
CA LEU A 54 7.79 -7.47 -7.63
C LEU A 54 8.74 -8.42 -8.34
N ASP A 55 8.26 -9.44 -9.03
CA ASP A 55 9.05 -10.37 -9.85
C ASP A 55 9.19 -9.89 -11.31
N GLU A 56 8.68 -8.69 -11.62
CA GLU A 56 8.75 -8.08 -12.96
C GLU A 56 7.98 -8.90 -14.03
N GLU A 57 7.13 -9.84 -13.61
CA GLU A 57 6.25 -10.61 -14.51
C GLU A 57 5.16 -9.74 -15.12
N ILE A 58 4.65 -8.76 -14.35
CA ILE A 58 3.65 -7.81 -14.80
C ILE A 58 4.14 -6.38 -14.59
N THR A 59 3.88 -5.51 -15.56
CA THR A 59 4.14 -4.08 -15.45
C THR A 59 2.85 -3.36 -15.12
N PRO A 60 2.70 -2.79 -13.91
CA PRO A 60 1.53 -2.00 -13.57
C PRO A 60 1.49 -0.73 -14.44
N SER A 61 0.28 -0.22 -14.65
CA SER A 61 0.06 1.08 -15.26
C SER A 61 0.62 2.20 -14.36
N LEU A 62 0.89 3.36 -14.95
CA LEU A 62 1.41 4.51 -14.21
C LEU A 62 0.48 4.93 -13.04
N ASP A 63 -0.83 4.80 -13.23
CA ASP A 63 -1.84 5.19 -12.23
C ASP A 63 -1.81 4.24 -11.02
N GLU A 64 -1.78 2.93 -11.27
CA GLU A 64 -1.62 1.90 -10.24
C GLU A 64 -0.30 2.07 -9.49
N LEU A 65 0.80 2.30 -10.21
CA LEU A 65 2.11 2.53 -9.61
C LEU A 65 2.10 3.77 -8.72
N THR A 66 1.47 4.86 -9.15
CA THR A 66 1.34 6.09 -8.34
C THR A 66 0.51 5.84 -7.09
N THR A 67 -0.59 5.09 -7.20
CA THR A 67 -1.43 4.71 -6.05
C THR A 67 -0.65 3.87 -5.04
N LEU A 68 0.12 2.88 -5.51
CA LEU A 68 1.00 2.10 -4.65
C LEU A 68 2.09 2.95 -4.01
N ASP A 69 2.71 3.85 -4.77
CA ASP A 69 3.75 4.75 -4.25
C ASP A 69 3.18 5.65 -3.16
N LEU A 70 1.97 6.17 -3.31
CA LEU A 70 1.28 6.94 -2.28
C LEU A 70 0.99 6.10 -1.02
N LEU A 71 0.63 4.83 -1.17
CA LEU A 71 0.41 3.92 -0.04
C LEU A 71 1.71 3.56 0.69
N LEU A 72 2.79 3.35 -0.06
CA LEU A 72 4.13 3.04 0.46
C LEU A 72 4.80 4.26 1.10
N ALA A 73 4.61 5.44 0.50
CA ALA A 73 5.15 6.72 0.94
C ALA A 73 4.52 7.21 2.24
N ARG A 74 3.32 6.75 2.59
CA ARG A 74 2.77 7.03 3.91
C ARG A 74 3.68 6.40 4.97
N PRO A 75 4.39 7.20 5.80
CA PRO A 75 4.82 6.68 7.07
C PRO A 75 3.55 6.27 7.80
N LYS A 76 3.58 5.15 8.50
CA LYS A 76 2.52 4.78 9.42
C LYS A 76 2.27 6.01 10.28
N HIS A 77 1.20 6.76 10.01
CA HIS A 77 0.72 7.70 10.99
C HIS A 77 0.26 6.77 12.10
N VAL A 78 1.15 6.60 13.08
CA VAL A 78 0.79 6.17 14.42
C VAL A 78 -0.26 7.17 14.88
N ALA A 79 -1.50 6.92 14.50
CA ALA A 79 -2.64 7.22 15.33
C ALA A 79 -2.95 5.89 16.02
N ILE A 80 -2.14 5.53 17.01
CA ILE A 80 -2.60 4.58 18.01
C ILE A 80 -3.47 5.38 19.01
N PRO A 81 -4.59 4.79 19.48
CA PRO A 81 -5.81 5.48 19.81
C PRO A 81 -6.12 5.46 21.31
N THR A 82 -6.90 6.40 21.83
CA THR A 82 -7.70 6.16 23.05
C THR A 82 -8.87 7.12 23.18
N SER A 83 -10.06 6.54 23.02
CA SER A 83 -11.34 6.74 23.75
C SER A 83 -11.87 8.12 24.17
N PRO A 84 -13.21 8.24 24.27
CA PRO A 84 -13.92 9.49 24.48
C PRO A 84 -13.75 10.00 25.91
N SER A 85 -13.49 11.30 26.07
CA SER A 85 -13.64 11.98 27.34
C SER A 85 -15.13 12.01 27.68
N TYR A 86 -15.55 11.16 28.62
CA TYR A 86 -16.88 11.23 29.25
C TYR A 86 -17.11 12.62 29.88
N PRO A 87 -18.36 13.11 29.98
CA PRO A 87 -18.66 14.37 30.63
C PRO A 87 -18.37 14.27 32.14
N GLN A 88 -17.75 15.30 32.71
CA GLN A 88 -17.54 15.42 34.15
C GLN A 88 -18.89 15.40 34.89
N ALA A 89 -19.16 14.29 35.55
CA ALA A 89 -20.05 14.24 36.70
C ALA A 89 -19.18 13.99 37.94
N CYS A 90 -18.74 15.07 38.58
CA CYS A 90 -18.31 15.04 39.98
C CYS A 90 -19.04 16.16 40.71
N LEU A 91 -20.04 15.73 41.47
CA LEU A 91 -20.64 16.42 42.61
C LEU A 91 -19.56 16.82 43.63
N PHE A 92 -19.60 18.07 44.08
CA PHE A 92 -19.47 18.48 45.49
C PHE A 92 -20.11 19.86 45.67
#